data_AF-A0A2S0M0V9-F1
#
_entry.id   AF-A0A2S0M0V9-F1
#
_cell.length_a   1.000
_cell.length_b   1.000
_cell.length_c   1.000
_cell.angle_alpha   90.00
_cell.angle_beta   90.00
_cell.angle_gamma   90.00
#
_symmetry.space_group_name_H-M   'P 1'
#
loop_
_entity.id
_entity.type
_entity.pdbx_description
1 polymer ?
#
loop_
_entity_poly.entity_id
_entity_poly.type
_entity_poly.pdbx_seq_one_letter_code
_entity_poly.pdbx_strand_id
1 'polypeptide(L)'
;MISITAAALAPAHLGRTATIETAGTPATGTLVGLDVAEDGVTVTLETSAGDRAVIDVRPDCPVLLSPAVDRPARVFASELAGHHLGRAVDFGGLSCSYSGILTGLQAQDRDSVTIILDQGRWAEVDLDCVVEFL
;
A
#
# COMPACT_ATOMS: atom_id res chain seq x y z
N MET A 1 10.04 -14.28 -1.43
CA MET A 1 10.53 -12.97 -1.88
C MET A 1 10.29 -12.91 -3.38
N ILE A 2 9.80 -11.78 -3.90
CA ILE A 2 9.49 -11.59 -5.33
C ILE A 2 10.33 -10.40 -5.82
N SER A 3 10.94 -10.52 -7.00
CA SER A 3 11.64 -9.42 -7.67
C SER A 3 10.76 -8.84 -8.77
N ILE A 4 10.63 -7.51 -8.79
CA ILE A 4 9.91 -6.76 -9.83
C ILE A 4 10.74 -5.56 -10.26
N THR A 5 10.41 -4.94 -11.39
CA THR A 5 10.97 -3.63 -11.75
C THR A 5 10.30 -2.52 -10.95
N ALA A 6 10.99 -1.39 -10.75
CA ALA A 6 10.42 -0.23 -10.07
C ALA A 6 9.16 0.29 -10.77
N ALA A 7 9.10 0.27 -12.10
CA ALA A 7 7.92 0.63 -12.88
C ALA A 7 6.71 -0.29 -12.61
N ALA A 8 6.94 -1.51 -12.14
CA ALA A 8 5.89 -2.46 -11.77
C ALA A 8 5.44 -2.29 -10.31
N LEU A 9 6.02 -1.34 -9.56
CA LEU A 9 5.48 -0.96 -8.27
C LEU A 9 4.10 -0.33 -8.49
N ALA A 10 3.17 -0.72 -7.63
CA ALA A 10 1.82 -0.20 -7.59
C ALA A 10 1.51 0.06 -6.12
N PRO A 11 0.44 0.82 -5.82
CA PRO A 11 -0.07 0.94 -4.47
C PRO A 11 -0.21 -0.44 -3.79
N ALA A 12 -0.47 -1.50 -4.58
CA ALA A 12 -0.45 -2.94 -4.24
C ALA A 12 0.65 -3.44 -3.32
N HIS A 13 1.79 -2.77 -3.34
CA HIS A 13 2.98 -3.20 -2.64
C HIS A 13 3.24 -2.41 -1.36
N LEU A 14 2.44 -1.38 -1.07
CA LEU A 14 2.55 -0.60 0.16
C LEU A 14 2.34 -1.51 1.39
N GLY A 15 3.00 -1.17 2.49
CA GLY A 15 3.07 -1.98 3.70
C GLY A 15 4.00 -3.19 3.60
N ARG A 16 4.55 -3.53 2.43
CA ARG A 16 5.55 -4.59 2.30
C ARG A 16 6.93 -4.08 2.60
N THR A 17 7.75 -4.93 3.22
CA THR A 17 9.19 -4.70 3.23
C THR A 17 9.73 -4.79 1.79
N ALA A 18 10.40 -3.73 1.37
CA ALA A 18 11.08 -3.62 0.11
C ALA A 18 12.59 -3.45 0.35
N THR A 19 13.39 -4.10 -0.49
CA THR A 19 14.83 -3.85 -0.62
C THR A 19 15.09 -3.36 -2.04
N ILE A 20 15.71 -2.19 -2.14
CA ILE A 20 16.03 -1.52 -3.39
C ILE A 20 17.55 -1.53 -3.53
N GLU A 21 18.02 -2.10 -4.63
CA GLU A 21 19.42 -2.02 -5.00
C GLU A 21 19.73 -0.57 -5.41
N THR A 22 20.65 0.07 -4.70
CA THR A 22 21.13 1.41 -5.05
C THR A 22 22.59 1.32 -5.47
N ALA A 23 23.16 2.42 -5.97
CA ALA A 23 24.60 2.46 -6.28
C ALA A 23 25.50 2.28 -5.03
N GLY A 24 24.94 2.37 -3.82
CA GLY A 24 25.63 2.18 -2.55
C GLY A 24 25.02 1.03 -1.73
N THR A 25 24.88 1.22 -0.42
CA THR A 25 24.20 0.24 0.45
C THR A 25 22.74 0.09 0.03
N PRO A 26 22.22 -1.15 -0.14
CA PRO A 26 20.82 -1.36 -0.46
C PRO A 26 19.90 -0.70 0.56
N ALA A 27 18.89 0.01 0.08
CA ALA A 27 17.91 0.63 0.96
C ALA A 27 16.82 -0.39 1.29
N THR A 28 16.58 -0.62 2.58
CA THR A 28 15.56 -1.57 3.04
C THR A 28 14.61 -0.89 4.02
N GLY A 29 13.32 -1.12 3.85
CA GLY A 29 12.28 -0.60 4.73
C GLY A 29 10.89 -1.02 4.28
N THR A 30 9.88 -0.58 5.02
CA THR A 30 8.47 -0.76 4.65
C THR A 30 8.11 0.26 3.58
N LEU A 31 7.57 -0.19 2.45
CA LEU A 31 7.09 0.69 1.39
C LEU A 31 5.85 1.46 1.87
N VAL A 32 5.95 2.78 2.02
CA VAL A 32 4.86 3.62 2.55
C VAL A 32 4.40 4.71 1.60
N GLY A 33 5.15 4.96 0.52
CA GLY A 33 4.77 5.90 -0.53
C GLY A 33 5.39 5.53 -1.86
N LEU A 34 4.69 5.88 -2.92
CA LEU A 34 5.09 5.62 -4.30
C LEU A 34 4.57 6.76 -5.19
N ASP A 35 5.45 7.30 -6.02
CA ASP A 35 5.11 8.19 -7.12
C ASP A 35 5.78 7.69 -8.40
N VAL A 36 5.03 7.58 -9.49
CA VAL A 36 5.50 6.99 -10.75
C VAL A 36 5.34 8.02 -11.85
N ALA A 37 6.47 8.47 -12.40
CA ALA A 37 6.55 9.34 -13.56
C ALA A 37 7.06 8.56 -14.79
N GLU A 38 7.05 9.21 -15.95
CA GLU A 38 7.48 8.60 -17.22
C GLU A 38 8.96 8.19 -17.20
N ASP A 39 9.80 8.95 -16.50
CA ASP A 39 11.26 8.82 -16.48
C ASP A 39 11.83 8.35 -15.12
N GLY A 40 10.98 8.18 -14.10
CA GLY A 40 11.44 7.84 -12.76
C GLY A 40 10.33 7.32 -11.85
N VAL A 41 10.74 6.63 -10.80
CA VAL A 41 9.87 6.17 -9.72
C VAL A 41 10.44 6.68 -8.40
N THR A 42 9.67 7.46 -7.67
CA THR A 42 10.04 7.91 -6.32
C THR A 42 9.39 6.98 -5.31
N VAL A 43 10.22 6.36 -4.48
CA VAL A 43 9.80 5.42 -3.45
C VAL A 43 10.06 6.02 -2.07
N THR A 44 9.06 5.97 -1.19
CA THR A 44 9.25 6.29 0.23
C THR A 44 9.24 5.02 1.06
N LEU A 45 10.34 4.78 1.78
CA LEU A 45 10.49 3.68 2.72
C LEU A 45 10.46 4.21 4.16
N GLU A 46 9.75 3.53 5.04
CA GLU A 46 9.94 3.65 6.48
C GLU A 46 11.00 2.63 6.92
N THR A 47 12.11 3.14 7.45
CA THR A 47 13.24 2.31 7.90
C THR A 47 12.94 1.66 9.24
N SER A 48 13.71 0.65 9.62
CA SER A 48 13.57 0.02 10.94
C SER A 48 13.82 0.96 12.13
N ALA A 49 14.46 2.12 11.88
CA ALA A 49 14.65 3.16 12.88
C ALA A 49 13.41 4.07 13.05
N GLY A 50 12.37 3.90 12.22
CA GLY A 50 11.18 4.76 12.18
C GLY A 50 11.36 6.02 11.31
N ASP A 51 12.56 6.26 10.79
CA ASP A 51 12.82 7.36 9.87
C ASP A 51 12.34 7.04 8.45
N ARG A 52 12.01 8.08 7.67
CA ARG A 52 11.61 7.96 6.27
C ARG A 52 12.79 8.20 5.33
N ALA A 53 12.97 7.31 4.36
CA ALA A 53 13.91 7.45 3.25
C ALA A 53 13.15 7.62 1.94
N VAL A 54 13.41 8.70 1.20
CA VAL A 54 12.87 8.94 -0.14
C VAL A 54 13.96 8.62 -1.16
N ILE A 55 13.61 7.81 -2.15
CA ILE A 55 14.57 7.23 -3.10
C ILE A 55 14.00 7.36 -4.50
N ASP A 56 14.70 8.09 -5.36
CA ASP A 56 14.42 8.11 -6.78
C ASP A 56 15.13 6.94 -7.44
N VAL A 57 14.36 6.08 -8.10
CA VAL A 57 14.86 4.92 -8.81
C VAL A 57 14.46 4.97 -10.27
N ARG A 58 15.33 4.43 -11.12
CA ARG A 58 15.00 4.25 -12.53
C ARG A 58 13.86 3.23 -12.69
N PRO A 59 13.00 3.37 -13.71
CA PRO A 59 11.89 2.44 -13.97
C PRO A 59 12.31 0.96 -14.09
N ASP A 60 13.52 0.70 -14.60
CA ASP A 60 14.10 -0.63 -14.80
C ASP A 60 14.86 -1.18 -13.58
N CYS A 61 14.97 -0.41 -12.50
CA CYS A 61 15.68 -0.84 -11.29
C CYS A 61 14.95 -2.02 -10.61
N PRO A 62 15.64 -3.11 -10.23
CA PRO A 62 15.01 -4.21 -9.52
C PRO A 62 14.66 -3.83 -8.07
N VAL A 63 13.45 -4.21 -7.65
CA VAL A 63 12.95 -4.06 -6.29
C VAL A 63 12.53 -5.42 -5.75
N LEU A 64 13.14 -5.81 -4.63
CA LEU A 64 12.84 -7.06 -3.95
C LEU A 64 11.77 -6.82 -2.89
N LEU A 65 10.64 -7.52 -3.01
CA LEU A 65 9.55 -7.47 -2.04
C LEU A 65 9.54 -8.73 -1.18
N SER A 66 9.48 -8.54 0.13
CA SER A 66 9.17 -9.62 1.06
C SER A 66 7.80 -10.24 0.74
N PRO A 67 7.60 -11.53 1.02
CA PRO A 67 6.27 -12.11 1.04
C PRO A 67 5.37 -11.23 1.92
N ALA A 68 4.10 -11.04 1.52
CA ALA A 68 3.15 -10.39 2.38
C ALA A 68 3.08 -11.18 3.70
N VAL A 69 3.54 -10.57 4.80
CA VAL A 69 3.50 -11.20 6.12
C VAL A 69 2.05 -11.22 6.57
N ASP A 70 1.59 -12.39 7.03
CA ASP A 70 0.30 -12.66 7.67
C ASP A 70 -0.80 -11.66 7.35
N ARG A 71 -1.43 -11.86 6.20
CA ARG A 71 -2.65 -11.16 5.83
C ARG A 71 -3.73 -11.51 6.85
N PRO A 72 -4.28 -10.56 7.62
CA PRO A 72 -5.55 -10.81 8.26
C PRO A 72 -6.57 -11.02 7.14
N ALA A 73 -7.36 -12.09 7.22
CA ALA A 73 -8.48 -12.31 6.29
C ALA A 73 -9.53 -11.20 6.43
N ARG A 74 -9.58 -10.57 7.60
CA ARG A 74 -10.57 -9.60 8.04
C ARG A 74 -9.86 -8.56 8.91
N VAL A 75 -10.10 -7.28 8.65
CA VAL A 75 -9.59 -6.16 9.48
C VAL A 75 -10.70 -5.17 9.75
N PHE A 76 -10.61 -4.44 10.85
CA PHE A 76 -11.49 -3.30 11.06
C PHE A 76 -11.09 -2.15 10.13
N ALA A 77 -12.07 -1.34 9.73
CA ALA A 77 -11.81 -0.17 8.90
C ALA A 77 -10.85 0.82 9.60
N SER A 78 -10.91 0.90 10.93
CA SER A 78 -9.96 1.66 11.77
C SER A 78 -8.51 1.19 11.67
N GLU A 79 -8.27 -0.08 11.32
CA GLU A 79 -6.94 -0.70 11.22
C GLU A 79 -6.34 -0.59 9.81
N LEU A 80 -7.09 -0.07 8.83
CA LEU A 80 -6.62 0.06 7.45
C LEU A 80 -5.47 1.06 7.30
N ALA A 81 -5.36 2.02 8.22
CA ALA A 81 -4.37 3.09 8.17
C ALA A 81 -2.93 2.51 8.21
N GLY A 82 -2.20 2.65 7.10
CA GLY A 82 -0.75 2.42 7.03
C GLY A 82 -0.28 1.05 6.58
N HIS A 83 -1.10 -0.02 6.65
CA HIS A 83 -0.61 -1.39 6.40
C HIS A 83 -1.29 -2.12 5.24
N HIS A 84 -2.35 -1.55 4.67
CA HIS A 84 -3.22 -2.27 3.74
C HIS A 84 -3.44 -1.58 2.39
N LEU A 85 -2.79 -0.44 2.18
CA LEU A 85 -2.76 0.21 0.88
C LEU A 85 -2.24 -0.79 -0.17
N GLY A 86 -2.90 -0.80 -1.31
CA GLY A 86 -2.66 -1.69 -2.41
C GLY A 86 -3.40 -3.01 -2.44
N ARG A 87 -4.03 -3.40 -1.34
CA ARG A 87 -4.61 -4.72 -1.30
C ARG A 87 -5.95 -4.71 -2.02
N ALA A 88 -6.23 -5.79 -2.74
CA ALA A 88 -7.57 -6.08 -3.21
C ALA A 88 -8.45 -6.31 -1.99
N VAL A 89 -9.50 -5.51 -1.86
CA VAL A 89 -10.48 -5.59 -0.78
C VAL A 89 -11.84 -5.93 -1.36
N ASP A 90 -12.62 -6.74 -0.65
CA ASP A 90 -14.04 -6.95 -0.86
C ASP A 90 -14.79 -6.51 0.40
N PHE A 91 -15.77 -5.64 0.22
CA PHE A 91 -16.59 -5.11 1.29
C PHE A 91 -17.85 -5.97 1.52
N GLY A 92 -17.75 -7.28 1.30
CA GLY A 92 -18.82 -8.27 1.40
C GLY A 92 -19.73 -8.05 2.61
N GLY A 93 -20.86 -7.36 2.39
CA GLY A 93 -21.82 -7.01 3.44
C GLY A 93 -22.42 -5.60 3.32
N LEU A 94 -21.74 -4.66 2.65
CA LEU A 94 -22.37 -3.41 2.25
C LEU A 94 -23.31 -3.70 1.07
N SER A 95 -24.46 -3.02 1.00
CA SER A 95 -25.54 -3.22 0.01
C SER A 95 -25.11 -3.13 -1.46
N CYS A 96 -23.84 -2.83 -1.71
CA CYS A 96 -23.16 -2.90 -2.98
C CYS A 96 -21.80 -3.58 -2.76
N SER A 97 -21.63 -4.82 -3.22
CA SER A 97 -20.32 -5.48 -3.22
C SER A 97 -19.40 -4.78 -4.23
N TYR A 98 -18.42 -4.03 -3.73
CA TYR A 98 -17.38 -3.42 -4.55
C TYR A 98 -16.04 -4.07 -4.22
N SER A 99 -15.30 -4.44 -5.27
CA SER A 99 -13.92 -4.86 -5.15
C SER A 99 -12.99 -3.88 -5.86
N GLY A 100 -11.78 -3.71 -5.33
CA GLY A 100 -10.78 -2.83 -5.90
C GLY A 100 -9.51 -2.80 -5.07
N ILE A 101 -8.49 -2.11 -5.57
CA ILE A 101 -7.22 -1.96 -4.87
C ILE A 101 -7.33 -0.74 -3.95
N LEU A 102 -7.16 -0.93 -2.63
CA LEU A 102 -7.18 0.16 -1.64
C LEU A 102 -6.04 1.15 -1.89
N THR A 103 -6.26 2.30 -2.51
CA THR A 103 -5.19 3.28 -2.82
C THR A 103 -5.05 4.39 -1.81
N GLY A 104 -6.05 4.62 -0.96
CA GLY A 104 -6.01 5.70 0.01
C GLY A 104 -7.03 5.55 1.13
N LEU A 105 -6.75 6.25 2.23
CA LEU A 105 -7.60 6.35 3.40
C LEU A 105 -7.63 7.79 3.85
N GLN A 106 -8.82 8.31 4.11
CA GLN A 106 -9.03 9.62 4.71
C GLN A 106 -9.99 9.48 5.88
N ALA A 107 -9.49 9.65 7.10
CA ALA A 107 -10.37 9.82 8.26
C ALA A 107 -11.11 11.14 8.08
N GLN A 108 -12.44 11.06 7.95
CA GLN A 108 -13.27 12.25 7.77
C GLN A 108 -13.64 12.79 9.15
N ASP A 109 -14.14 11.90 10.02
CA ASP A 109 -14.62 12.21 11.37
C ASP A 109 -14.11 11.18 12.39
N ARG A 110 -14.58 11.25 13.65
CA ARG A 110 -14.20 10.28 14.70
C ARG A 110 -14.77 8.87 14.50
N ASP A 111 -15.79 8.74 13.66
CA ASP A 111 -16.60 7.52 13.56
C ASP A 111 -16.61 6.91 12.14
N SER A 112 -16.03 7.59 11.14
CA SER A 112 -15.99 7.10 9.75
C SER A 112 -14.66 7.36 9.04
N VAL A 113 -14.35 6.46 8.10
CA VAL A 113 -13.23 6.61 7.17
C VAL A 113 -13.71 6.53 5.73
N THR A 114 -13.18 7.41 4.90
CA THR A 114 -13.28 7.31 3.45
C THR A 114 -12.17 6.42 2.94
N ILE A 115 -12.55 5.35 2.25
CA ILE A 115 -11.66 4.44 1.55
C ILE A 115 -11.64 4.82 0.07
N ILE A 116 -10.46 4.93 -0.52
CA ILE A 116 -10.25 5.22 -1.94
C ILE A 116 -9.70 3.97 -2.63
N LEU A 117 -10.26 3.64 -3.79
CA LEU A 117 -9.85 2.52 -4.64
C LEU A 117 -9.13 3.02 -5.90
N ASP A 118 -8.32 2.17 -6.52
CA ASP A 118 -7.56 2.43 -7.76
C ASP A 118 -8.39 2.92 -8.95
N GLN A 119 -9.69 2.60 -9.00
CA GLN A 119 -10.60 3.09 -10.02
C GLN A 119 -11.10 4.53 -9.80
N GLY A 120 -10.54 5.26 -8.84
CA GLY A 120 -11.05 6.58 -8.41
C GLY A 120 -12.40 6.49 -7.70
N ARG A 121 -12.85 5.28 -7.35
CA ARG A 121 -14.05 5.03 -6.55
C ARG A 121 -13.70 5.22 -5.09
N TRP A 122 -14.63 5.74 -4.31
CA TRP A 122 -14.48 5.87 -2.88
C TRP A 122 -15.76 5.42 -2.17
N ALA A 123 -15.59 4.95 -0.94
CA ALA A 123 -16.68 4.54 -0.07
C ALA A 123 -16.42 5.06 1.34
N GLU A 124 -17.44 5.61 1.97
CA GLU A 124 -17.42 5.89 3.40
C GLU A 124 -17.84 4.63 4.15
N VAL A 125 -17.05 4.23 5.14
CA VAL A 125 -17.35 3.09 6.01
C VAL A 125 -17.21 3.48 7.47
N ASP A 126 -18.03 2.87 8.32
CA ASP A 126 -17.90 2.95 9.76
C ASP A 126 -16.58 2.29 10.19
N LEU A 127 -15.90 2.88 11.16
CA LEU A 127 -14.63 2.37 11.73
C LEU A 127 -14.73 0.94 12.26
N ASP A 128 -15.91 0.53 12.73
CA ASP A 128 -16.19 -0.80 13.28
C ASP A 128 -16.58 -1.82 12.19
N CYS A 129 -16.66 -1.41 10.92
CA CYS A 129 -16.89 -2.34 9.82
C CYS A 129 -15.69 -3.26 9.61
N VAL A 130 -15.98 -4.53 9.33
CA VAL A 130 -14.97 -5.52 8.94
C VAL A 130 -14.83 -5.53 7.42
N VAL A 131 -13.61 -5.34 6.94
CA VAL A 131 -13.24 -5.40 5.52
C VAL A 131 -12.52 -6.71 5.24
N GLU A 132 -12.92 -7.41 4.18
CA GLU A 132 -12.29 -8.66 3.77
C GLU A 132 -11.26 -8.40 2.66
N PHE A 133 -10.13 -9.08 2.73
CA PHE A 133 -9.11 -9.01 1.68
C PHE A 133 -9.22 -10.20 0.74
N LEU A 134 -9.14 -9.92 -0.56
CA LEU A 134 -9.10 -10.92 -1.62
C LEU A 134 -7.67 -11.44 -1.90
#